data_AF-A0AA41WVU6-F1
#
_entry.id   AF-A0AA41WVU6-F1
#
_cell.length_a   1.000
_cell.length_b   1.000
_cell.length_c   1.000
_cell.angle_alpha   90.00
_cell.angle_beta   90.00
_cell.angle_gamma   90.00
#
_symmetry.space_group_name_H-M   'P 1'
#
loop_
_entity.id
_entity.type
_entity.pdbx_description
1 polymer ?
#
loop_
_entity_poly.entity_id
_entity_poly.type
_entity_poly.pdbx_seq_one_letter_code
_entity_poly.pdbx_strand_id
1 'polypeptide(L)' 'MSRNNPIPVRLRDKFKAHMEANDFDDLPDGAWFANLETAAQQFIDKHHLRFADNNSAAHQYIRMLEST' A
#
# COMPACT_ATOMS: atom_id res chain seq x y z
N MET A 1 -18.99 -3.48 -4.61
CA MET A 1 -18.63 -4.18 -3.36
C MET A 1 -17.12 -4.10 -3.20
N SER A 2 -16.62 -3.11 -2.46
CA SER A 2 -15.18 -3.02 -2.18
C SER A 2 -14.79 -4.22 -1.33
N ARG A 3 -14.05 -5.16 -1.92
CA ARG A 3 -13.41 -6.22 -1.16
C ARG A 3 -12.28 -5.55 -0.39
N ASN A 4 -12.58 -5.09 0.84
CA ASN A 4 -11.59 -4.64 1.82
C ASN A 4 -10.68 -5.81 2.19
N ASN A 5 -9.76 -6.13 1.28
CA ASN A 5 -8.85 -7.24 1.40
C ASN A 5 -7.45 -6.66 1.63
N PRO A 6 -7.14 -6.26 2.88
CA PRO A 6 -5.85 -5.69 3.22
C PRO A 6 -4.73 -6.72 3.02
N ILE A 7 -3.50 -6.21 2.95
CA ILE A 7 -2.30 -7.02 2.94
C ILE A 7 -2.24 -7.86 4.23
N PRO A 8 -1.96 -9.18 4.13
CA PRO A 8 -1.91 -10.07 5.28
C PRO A 8 -0.94 -9.59 6.36
N VAL A 9 -1.29 -9.77 7.63
CA VAL A 9 -0.46 -9.37 8.79
C VAL A 9 0.97 -9.91 8.70
N ARG A 10 1.14 -11.14 8.20
CA ARG A 10 2.46 -11.78 8.02
C ARG A 10 3.37 -11.06 7.01
N LEU A 11 2.80 -10.30 6.09
CA LEU A 11 3.51 -9.52 5.08
C LEU A 11 3.48 -8.03 5.39
N ARG A 12 2.82 -7.60 6.46
CA ARG A 12 2.61 -6.20 6.81
C ARG A 12 3.91 -5.42 6.98
N ASP A 13 4.90 -6.03 7.63
CA ASP A 13 6.22 -5.42 7.86
C ASP A 13 6.99 -5.21 6.54
N LYS A 14 7.01 -6.25 5.70
CA LYS A 14 7.59 -6.19 4.35
C LYS A 14 6.87 -5.19 3.44
N PHE A 15 5.55 -5.12 3.58
CA PHE A 15 4.72 -4.18 2.85
C PHE A 15 5.01 -2.75 3.30
N LYS A 16 5.07 -2.50 4.61
CA LYS A 16 5.44 -1.19 5.16
C LYS A 16 6.80 -0.73 4.62
N ALA A 17 7.83 -1.57 4.70
CA ALA A 17 9.16 -1.24 4.18
C ALA A 17 9.16 -0.98 2.66
N HIS A 18 8.35 -1.70 1.88
CA HIS A 18 8.20 -1.46 0.44
C HIS A 18 7.50 -0.13 0.16
N MET A 19 6.47 0.21 0.94
CA MET A 19 5.72 1.45 0.81
C MET A 19 6.58 2.65 1.24
N GLU A 20 7.29 2.58 2.37
CA GLU A 20 8.21 3.63 2.85
C GLU A 20 9.30 3.94 1.81
N ALA A 21 9.80 2.93 1.09
CA ALA A 21 10.78 3.15 0.01
C ALA A 21 10.18 3.84 -1.23
N ASN A 22 8.86 3.89 -1.35
CA ASN A 22 8.11 4.54 -2.44
C ASN A 22 7.24 5.70 -1.90
N ASP A 23 7.46 6.13 -0.66
CA ASP A 23 6.71 7.19 -0.02
C ASP A 23 7.37 8.54 -0.32
N PHE A 24 7.11 9.06 -1.51
CA PHE A 24 7.66 10.34 -1.95
C PHE A 24 6.71 11.47 -1.54
N ASP A 25 6.77 11.86 -0.27
CA ASP A 25 5.97 12.95 0.34
C ASP A 25 6.19 14.33 -0.33
N ASP A 26 7.29 14.49 -1.08
CA ASP A 26 7.59 15.69 -1.88
C ASP A 26 6.65 15.85 -3.10
N LEU A 27 5.88 14.82 -3.46
CA LEU A 27 4.93 14.86 -4.57
C LEU A 27 3.61 15.55 -4.18
N PRO A 28 2.91 16.20 -5.13
CA PRO A 28 1.55 16.68 -4.90
C PRO A 28 0.63 15.53 -4.46
N ASP A 29 -0.30 15.77 -3.51
CA ASP A 29 -1.22 14.76 -2.92
C ASP A 29 -1.75 13.71 -3.91
N GLY A 30 -2.26 14.16 -5.07
CA GLY A 30 -2.81 13.25 -6.08
C GLY A 30 -1.76 12.37 -6.76
N ALA A 31 -0.55 12.88 -6.99
CA ALA A 31 0.56 12.13 -7.56
C ALA A 31 1.23 11.22 -6.53
N TRP A 32 1.34 11.70 -5.28
CA TRP A 32 1.81 10.91 -4.15
C TRP A 32 0.94 9.66 -3.94
N PHE A 33 -0.38 9.84 -3.84
CA PHE A 33 -1.28 8.71 -3.62
C PHE A 33 -1.28 7.72 -4.79
N ALA A 34 -1.25 8.21 -6.04
CA ALA A 34 -1.14 7.35 -7.21
C ALA A 34 0.18 6.53 -7.23
N ASN A 35 1.28 7.11 -6.70
CA ASN A 35 2.54 6.39 -6.55
C ASN A 35 2.42 5.29 -5.49
N LEU A 36 1.78 5.58 -4.35
CA LEU A 36 1.50 4.57 -3.32
C LEU A 36 0.61 3.44 -3.84
N GLU A 37 -0.42 3.75 -4.63
CA GLU A 37 -1.26 2.74 -5.29
C GLU A 37 -0.46 1.88 -6.27
N THR A 38 0.49 2.48 -6.98
CA THR A 38 1.38 1.77 -7.91
C THR A 38 2.35 0.86 -7.15
N ALA A 39 2.96 1.33 -6.07
CA ALA A 39 3.82 0.53 -5.20
C ALA A 39 3.05 -0.62 -4.56
N ALA A 40 1.84 -0.35 -4.06
CA ALA A 40 0.96 -1.37 -3.52
C ALA A 40 0.60 -2.45 -4.55
N GLN A 41 0.30 -2.05 -5.80
CA GLN A 41 0.02 -2.97 -6.88
C GLN A 41 1.24 -3.84 -7.23
N GLN A 42 2.45 -3.27 -7.24
CA GLN A 42 3.70 -4.02 -7.45
C GLN A 42 3.92 -5.06 -6.34
N PHE A 43 3.65 -4.70 -5.09
CA PHE A 43 3.75 -5.64 -3.97
C PHE A 43 2.72 -6.78 -4.08
N ILE A 44 1.48 -6.45 -4.44
CA ILE A 44 0.39 -7.41 -4.63
C ILE A 44 0.76 -8.43 -5.72
N ASP A 45 1.27 -7.95 -6.85
CA ASP A 45 1.68 -8.80 -7.97
C ASP A 45 2.86 -9.72 -7.57
N LYS A 46 3.89 -9.13 -6.95
CA LYS A 46 5.07 -9.85 -6.46
C LYS A 46 4.75 -10.96 -5.46
N HIS A 47 3.72 -10.77 -4.62
CA HIS A 47 3.31 -11.73 -3.60
C HIS A 47 2.09 -12.57 -4.02
N HIS A 48 1.64 -12.45 -5.28
CA HIS A 48 0.47 -13.13 -5.84
C HIS A 48 -0.81 -12.94 -4.99
N LEU A 49 -0.96 -11.76 -4.38
CA LEU A 49 -2.10 -11.42 -3.53
C LEU A 49 -3.31 -10.99 -4.38
N ARG A 50 -3.76 -11.85 -5.30
CA ARG A 50 -4.86 -11.54 -6.25
C ARG A 50 -6.19 -11.16 -5.59
N PHE A 51 -6.31 -11.43 -4.29
CA PHE A 51 -7.48 -11.05 -3.50
C PHE A 51 -7.36 -9.63 -2.94
N ALA A 52 -6.17 -9.05 -2.86
CA ALA A 52 -5.90 -7.72 -2.33
C ALA A 52 -6.05 -6.65 -3.41
N ASP A 53 -6.45 -5.46 -2.96
CA ASP A 53 -6.70 -4.30 -3.78
C ASP A 53 -5.67 -3.21 -3.46
N ASN A 54 -5.10 -2.59 -4.50
CA ASN A 54 -4.00 -1.63 -4.35
C ASN A 54 -4.45 -0.35 -3.64
N ASN A 55 -5.66 0.14 -3.90
CA ASN A 55 -6.25 1.29 -3.21
C ASN A 55 -6.44 1.01 -1.72
N SER A 56 -6.99 -0.17 -1.39
CA SER A 56 -7.17 -0.63 -0.02
C SER A 56 -5.84 -0.80 0.71
N ALA A 57 -4.81 -1.31 0.03
CA ALA A 57 -3.47 -1.48 0.56
C ALA A 57 -2.76 -0.13 0.79
N ALA A 58 -2.90 0.83 -0.12
CA ALA A 58 -2.38 2.19 0.05
C ALA A 58 -3.02 2.89 1.26
N HIS A 59 -4.35 2.83 1.40
CA HIS A 59 -5.04 3.32 2.60
C HIS A 59 -4.61 2.59 3.88
N GLN A 60 -4.33 1.29 3.80
CA GLN A 60 -3.84 0.53 4.94
C GLN A 60 -2.46 1.03 5.41
N TYR A 61 -1.59 1.41 4.49
CA TYR A 61 -0.28 2.01 4.79
C TYR A 61 -0.43 3.37 5.48
N ILE A 62 -1.27 4.27 4.95
CA ILE A 62 -1.53 5.58 5.58
C ILE A 62 -2.01 5.42 7.02
N ARG A 63 -2.96 4.51 7.27
CA ARG A 63 -3.41 4.22 8.65
C ARG A 63 -2.32 3.68 9.56
N MET A 64 -1.30 2.99 9.01
CA MET A 64 -0.15 2.54 9.79
C MET A 64 0.74 3.72 10.19
N LEU A 65 0.89 4.72 9.33
CA LEU A 65 1.64 5.94 9.63
C LEU A 65 0.94 6.77 10.71
N GLU A 66 -0.38 6.96 10.60
CA GLU A 66 -1.17 7.71 11.59
C GLU A 66 -1.22 7.04 12.98
N SER A 67 -0.95 5.74 13.05
CA SER A 67 -0.95 4.97 14.32
C SER A 67 0.44 4.84 14.96
N THR A 68 1.48 5.45 14.37
CA THR A 68 2.87 5.42 14.86
C THR A 68 3.22 6.78 15.44
#